data_AF-A0A9Q1EBX9-F1
#
_entry.id   AF-A0A9Q1EBX9-F1
#
_cell.length_a   1.000
_cell.length_b   1.000
_cell.length_c   1.000
_cell.angle_alpha   90.00
_cell.angle_beta   90.00
_cell.angle_gamma   90.00
#
_symmetry.space_group_name_H-M   'P 1'
#
loop_
_entity.id
_entity.type
_entity.pdbx_description
1 polymer ?
#
loop_
_entity_poly.entity_id
_entity_poly.type
_entity_poly.pdbx_seq_one_letter_code
_entity_poly.pdbx_strand_id
1 'polypeptide(L)'
;MRHLTTGLLLVAAIASGVYTDTRGRCRTVYSLSRVGRPRAIRGSEVRLGYFSVASTKFLSMFDMTVRTCHGVELPPSSCSLGWRKVLVPPFEQFKVVAVKRKLFYLESTGTRSYLNCAFYRQVHPTSRRYHTEVPNPQPPNTP
;
A
#
# COMPACT_ATOMS: atom_id res chain seq x y z
N MET A 1 -18.85 -10.39 -6.23
CA MET A 1 -18.64 -9.06 -6.85
C MET A 1 -18.60 -7.87 -5.89
N ARG A 2 -19.21 -7.92 -4.68
CA ARG A 2 -19.28 -6.76 -3.77
C ARG A 2 -17.94 -6.32 -3.12
N HIS A 3 -16.95 -7.20 -3.00
CA HIS A 3 -15.65 -6.86 -2.38
C HIS A 3 -14.67 -6.12 -3.31
N LEU A 4 -14.80 -6.29 -4.63
CA LEU A 4 -13.85 -5.70 -5.59
C LEU A 4 -14.12 -4.21 -5.83
N THR A 5 -15.40 -3.79 -5.83
CA THR A 5 -15.79 -2.39 -6.01
C THR A 5 -15.32 -1.52 -4.83
N THR A 6 -15.40 -2.05 -3.60
CA THR A 6 -14.92 -1.35 -2.39
C THR A 6 -13.40 -1.14 -2.42
N GLY A 7 -12.64 -2.13 -2.91
CA GLY A 7 -11.18 -2.03 -3.02
C GLY A 7 -10.73 -0.94 -4.00
N LEU A 8 -11.38 -0.85 -5.17
CA LEU A 8 -11.06 0.14 -6.20
C LEU A 8 -11.35 1.57 -5.74
N LEU A 9 -12.50 1.80 -5.08
CA LEU A 9 -12.87 3.10 -4.54
C LEU A 9 -11.88 3.60 -3.49
N LEU A 10 -11.38 2.70 -2.62
CA LEU A 10 -10.43 3.07 -1.58
C LEU A 10 -9.04 3.39 -2.16
N VAL A 11 -8.57 2.63 -3.15
CA VAL A 11 -7.33 2.95 -3.88
C VAL A 11 -7.48 4.29 -4.61
N ALA A 12 -8.61 4.52 -5.27
CA ALA A 12 -8.88 5.77 -5.98
C ALA A 12 -8.88 6.96 -5.03
N ALA A 13 -9.56 6.88 -3.87
CA ALA A 13 -9.59 7.95 -2.88
C ALA A 13 -8.20 8.30 -2.31
N ILE A 14 -7.32 7.30 -2.15
CA ILE A 14 -5.92 7.53 -1.77
C ILE A 14 -5.14 8.18 -2.91
N ALA A 15 -5.35 7.75 -4.16
CA ALA A 15 -4.64 8.26 -5.32
C ALA A 15 -5.07 9.69 -5.72
N SER A 16 -6.33 10.05 -5.49
CA SER A 16 -6.89 11.38 -5.83
C SER A 16 -6.55 12.47 -4.81
N GLY A 17 -5.77 12.16 -3.77
CA GLY A 17 -5.33 13.16 -2.79
C GLY A 17 -6.43 13.63 -1.83
N VAL A 18 -7.57 12.93 -1.80
CA VAL A 18 -8.66 13.17 -0.82
C VAL A 18 -8.15 12.98 0.61
N TYR A 19 -7.11 12.17 0.77
CA TYR A 19 -6.36 12.04 2.00
C TYR A 19 -4.98 12.66 1.87
N THR A 20 -4.42 13.17 2.98
CA THR A 20 -3.10 13.81 2.97
C THR A 20 -2.04 12.82 2.52
N ASP A 21 -1.51 13.06 1.33
CA ASP A 21 -0.44 12.27 0.76
C ASP A 21 0.84 12.45 1.58
N THR A 22 1.38 11.35 2.08
CA THR A 22 2.66 11.35 2.80
C THR A 22 3.82 11.01 1.88
N ARG A 23 3.65 10.99 0.55
CA ARG A 23 4.72 10.72 -0.43
C ARG A 23 6.00 11.49 -0.02
N GLY A 24 7.02 10.74 0.37
CA GLY A 24 8.32 11.25 0.82
C GLY A 24 8.57 11.27 2.34
N ARG A 25 7.54 11.15 3.19
CA ARG A 25 7.68 11.10 4.66
C ARG A 25 7.18 9.78 5.24
N CYS A 26 8.11 8.88 5.53
CA CYS A 26 7.81 7.62 6.18
C CYS A 26 7.47 7.80 7.66
N ARG A 27 6.52 7.00 8.17
CA ARG A 27 6.06 7.03 9.55
C ARG A 27 5.96 5.63 10.14
N THR A 28 6.16 5.53 11.45
CA THR A 28 5.97 4.29 12.20
C THR A 28 4.53 4.18 12.67
N VAL A 29 3.90 3.05 12.38
CA VAL A 29 2.51 2.73 12.75
C VAL A 29 2.43 1.30 13.27
N TYR A 30 1.35 1.00 13.99
CA TYR A 30 1.16 -0.26 14.69
C TYR A 30 -0.16 -0.90 14.26
N SER A 31 -0.14 -2.19 13.95
CA SER A 31 -1.34 -2.88 13.47
C SER A 31 -1.38 -4.34 13.90
N LEU A 32 -2.55 -4.95 13.69
CA LEU A 32 -2.78 -6.38 13.86
C LEU A 32 -2.60 -7.10 12.52
N SER A 33 -1.93 -8.25 12.53
CA SER A 33 -1.89 -9.16 11.40
C SER A 33 -3.29 -9.81 11.23
N ARG A 34 -3.99 -9.48 10.13
CA ARG A 34 -5.36 -9.97 9.88
C ARG A 34 -5.41 -11.41 9.35
N VAL A 35 -4.32 -11.86 8.75
CA VAL A 35 -4.19 -13.17 8.12
C VAL A 35 -3.01 -13.82 8.80
N GLY A 36 -3.19 -15.08 9.22
CA GLY A 36 -2.28 -15.83 10.08
C GLY A 36 -0.80 -15.52 9.83
N ARG A 37 -0.07 -15.40 10.95
CA ARG A 37 1.34 -14.96 11.06
C ARG A 37 2.08 -15.07 9.72
N PRO A 38 2.54 -13.95 9.15
CA PRO A 38 3.47 -14.03 8.04
C PRO A 38 4.58 -15.00 8.47
N ARG A 39 4.90 -16.03 7.67
CA ARG A 39 6.11 -16.85 7.85
C ARG A 39 7.34 -16.01 7.46
N ALA A 40 7.35 -14.78 7.94
CA ALA A 40 8.29 -13.73 7.67
C ALA A 40 9.49 -13.98 8.58
N ILE A 41 10.59 -14.39 7.96
CA ILE A 41 11.89 -14.42 8.60
C ILE A 41 12.57 -13.08 8.43
N ARG A 42 13.46 -12.72 9.36
CA ARG A 42 14.27 -11.51 9.21
C ARG A 42 15.00 -11.52 7.87
N GLY A 43 14.98 -10.39 7.17
CA GLY A 43 15.57 -10.20 5.85
C GLY A 43 14.63 -10.49 4.68
N SER A 44 13.51 -11.20 4.90
CA SER A 44 12.54 -11.45 3.84
C SER A 44 11.79 -10.19 3.40
N GLU A 45 11.46 -10.13 2.12
CA GLU A 45 10.58 -9.14 1.52
C GLU A 45 9.13 -9.65 1.53
N VAL A 46 8.21 -8.85 2.05
CA VAL A 46 6.80 -9.20 2.22
C VAL A 46 5.89 -8.08 1.73
N ARG A 47 4.65 -8.45 1.43
CA ARG A 47 3.55 -7.52 1.17
C ARG A 47 2.36 -7.96 2.00
N LEU A 48 1.60 -6.99 2.51
CA LEU A 48 0.36 -7.31 3.24
C LEU A 48 -0.70 -7.86 2.30
N GLY A 49 -0.80 -7.30 1.08
CA GLY A 49 -1.79 -7.73 0.08
C GLY A 49 -3.22 -7.30 0.38
N TYR A 50 -3.45 -6.61 1.50
CA TYR A 50 -4.72 -5.99 1.88
C TYR A 50 -4.47 -4.61 2.50
N PHE A 51 -5.51 -3.79 2.57
CA PHE A 51 -5.46 -2.54 3.31
C PHE A 51 -5.36 -2.81 4.81
N SER A 52 -4.26 -2.40 5.43
CA SER A 52 -4.09 -2.52 6.88
C SER A 52 -4.42 -1.21 7.56
N VAL A 53 -5.37 -1.28 8.51
CA VAL A 53 -5.68 -0.16 9.39
C VAL A 53 -4.70 -0.23 10.56
N ALA A 54 -3.89 0.80 10.70
CA ALA A 54 -2.87 0.93 11.73
C ALA A 54 -3.12 2.16 12.61
N SER A 55 -2.51 2.19 13.79
CA SER A 55 -2.51 3.34 14.69
C SER A 55 -1.14 3.97 14.76
N THR A 56 -1.07 5.28 15.01
CA THR A 56 0.17 5.96 15.38
C THR A 56 0.54 5.77 16.85
N LYS A 57 -0.36 5.21 17.67
CA LYS A 57 -0.13 4.88 19.09
C LYS A 57 0.04 3.37 19.25
N PHE A 58 1.04 2.97 20.02
CA PHE A 58 1.28 1.56 20.32
C PHE A 58 0.30 1.06 21.40
N LEU A 59 -0.14 -0.18 21.24
CA LEU A 59 -0.89 -0.97 22.22
C LEU A 59 -0.29 -2.36 22.28
N SER A 60 -0.36 -3.00 23.45
CA SER A 60 0.12 -4.36 23.68
C SER A 60 -0.53 -5.42 22.77
N MET A 61 -1.73 -5.15 22.25
CA MET A 61 -2.41 -6.07 21.34
C MET A 61 -1.78 -6.13 19.94
N PHE A 62 -1.05 -5.09 19.51
CA PHE A 62 -0.46 -5.07 18.17
C PHE A 62 0.70 -6.04 18.03
N ASP A 63 0.75 -6.73 16.90
CA ASP A 63 1.77 -7.72 16.55
C ASP A 63 2.62 -7.29 15.34
N MET A 64 2.38 -6.09 14.79
CA MET A 64 3.20 -5.49 13.75
C MET A 64 3.55 -4.04 14.06
N THR A 65 4.84 -3.72 13.95
CA THR A 65 5.38 -2.36 13.83
C THR A 65 5.77 -2.13 12.38
N VAL A 66 5.18 -1.14 11.73
CA VAL A 66 5.34 -0.90 10.30
C VAL A 66 5.86 0.51 10.08
N ARG A 67 7.02 0.65 9.46
CA ARG A 67 7.54 1.91 8.92
C ARG A 67 7.10 2.05 7.48
N THR A 68 5.95 2.69 7.28
CA THR A 68 5.29 2.89 5.98
C THR A 68 5.65 4.26 5.41
N CYS A 69 5.91 4.33 4.10
CA CYS A 69 6.12 5.57 3.34
C CYS A 69 4.91 5.95 2.49
N HIS A 70 3.97 5.02 2.32
CA HIS A 70 2.75 5.20 1.52
C HIS A 70 1.47 5.17 2.38
N GLY A 71 1.62 5.12 3.69
CA GLY A 71 0.52 5.04 4.65
C GLY A 71 -0.16 6.38 4.84
N VAL A 72 -1.48 6.37 4.74
CA VAL A 72 -2.27 7.59 4.65
C VAL A 72 -3.09 7.82 5.90
N GLU A 73 -3.01 9.00 6.50
CA GLU A 73 -3.79 9.33 7.69
C GLU A 73 -5.27 9.51 7.31
N LEU A 74 -6.13 8.77 8.01
CA LEU A 74 -7.56 8.90 7.87
C LEU A 74 -8.03 10.09 8.72
N PRO A 75 -8.97 10.90 8.22
CA PRO A 75 -9.56 11.98 8.99
C PRO A 75 -10.25 11.40 10.22
N PRO A 76 -10.35 12.20 11.30
CA PRO A 76 -11.17 11.82 12.45
C PRO A 76 -12.59 11.57 11.96
N SER A 77 -13.13 10.40 12.27
CA SER A 77 -14.56 10.10 12.04
C SER A 77 -15.29 10.14 13.38
N SER A 78 -16.57 10.54 13.36
CA SER A 78 -17.45 10.48 14.53
C SER A 78 -17.57 9.06 15.12
N CYS A 79 -17.32 8.03 14.31
CA CYS A 79 -17.29 6.62 14.70
C CYS A 79 -15.93 6.13 15.24
N SER A 80 -14.89 6.97 15.25
CA SER A 80 -13.54 6.60 15.69
C SER A 80 -13.11 7.40 16.91
N LEU A 81 -13.36 6.84 18.10
CA LEU A 81 -12.88 7.33 19.39
C LEU A 81 -11.34 7.43 19.40
N GLY A 82 -10.77 8.61 19.13
CA GLY A 82 -9.39 8.99 19.52
C GLY A 82 -8.21 8.27 18.86
N TRP A 83 -8.41 7.22 18.07
CA TRP A 83 -7.34 6.55 17.32
C TRP A 83 -7.05 7.33 16.05
N ARG A 84 -5.91 8.03 15.98
CA ARG A 84 -5.35 8.45 14.67
C ARG A 84 -5.06 7.19 13.87
N LYS A 85 -5.85 6.95 12.84
CA LYS A 85 -5.77 5.76 12.00
C LYS A 85 -4.97 6.09 10.75
N VAL A 86 -4.01 5.23 10.44
CA VAL A 86 -3.25 5.27 9.20
C VAL A 86 -3.66 4.05 8.39
N LEU A 87 -3.98 4.25 7.13
CA LEU A 87 -4.31 3.20 6.19
C LEU A 87 -3.06 2.86 5.37
N VAL A 88 -2.51 1.68 5.59
CA VAL A 88 -1.35 1.15 4.86
C VAL A 88 -1.84 0.42 3.60
N PRO A 89 -1.35 0.79 2.40
CA PRO A 89 -1.88 0.24 1.17
C PRO A 89 -1.38 -1.20 0.88
N PRO A 90 -2.16 -2.00 0.11
CA PRO A 90 -1.82 -3.38 -0.22
C PRO A 90 -0.65 -3.55 -1.21
N PHE A 91 -0.26 -2.47 -1.88
CA PHE A 91 0.82 -2.44 -2.87
C PHE A 91 2.18 -2.09 -2.26
N GLU A 92 2.24 -1.62 -1.01
CA GLU A 92 3.52 -1.31 -0.37
C GLU A 92 4.26 -2.60 -0.05
N GLN A 93 5.57 -2.58 -0.30
CA GLN A 93 6.47 -3.69 -0.08
C GLN A 93 7.37 -3.38 1.12
N PHE A 94 7.62 -4.40 1.95
CA PHE A 94 8.34 -4.25 3.20
C PHE A 94 9.42 -5.31 3.37
N LYS A 95 10.55 -4.90 3.93
CA LYS A 95 11.55 -5.80 4.49
C LYS A 95 11.25 -6.09 5.96
N VAL A 96 11.38 -7.34 6.35
CA VAL A 96 11.27 -7.77 7.75
C VAL A 96 12.61 -7.51 8.43
N VAL A 97 12.73 -6.41 9.18
CA VAL A 97 14.01 -6.01 9.79
C VAL A 97 14.27 -6.69 11.13
N ALA A 98 13.21 -7.08 11.83
CA ALA A 98 13.29 -7.85 13.06
C ALA A 98 12.01 -8.67 13.31
N VAL A 99 12.18 -9.77 14.04
CA VAL A 99 11.09 -10.58 14.60
C VAL A 99 11.41 -10.77 16.08
N LYS A 100 10.59 -10.22 16.97
CA LYS A 100 10.77 -10.34 18.42
C LYS A 100 9.56 -11.07 19.01
N ARG A 101 9.76 -12.32 19.44
CA ARG A 101 8.67 -13.21 19.90
C ARG A 101 7.58 -13.34 18.82
N LYS A 102 6.49 -12.55 18.94
CA LYS A 102 5.36 -12.50 18.00
C LYS A 102 5.19 -11.13 17.33
N LEU A 103 6.11 -10.19 17.57
CA LEU A 103 6.08 -8.84 17.02
C LEU A 103 6.99 -8.74 15.79
N PHE A 104 6.42 -8.36 14.65
CA PHE A 104 7.12 -8.14 13.40
C PHE A 104 7.48 -6.67 13.23
N TYR A 105 8.69 -6.40 12.75
CA TYR A 105 9.14 -5.06 12.39
C TYR A 105 9.35 -5.00 10.88
N LEU A 106 8.56 -4.16 10.22
CA LEU A 106 8.49 -4.04 8.77
C LEU A 106 8.96 -2.65 8.35
N GLU A 107 9.88 -2.57 7.39
CA GLU A 107 10.33 -1.30 6.80
C GLU A 107 10.00 -1.24 5.31
N SER A 108 9.37 -0.15 4.88
CA SER A 108 9.03 0.06 3.47
C SER A 108 10.28 0.06 2.60
N THR A 109 10.30 -0.80 1.59
CA THR A 109 11.35 -0.88 0.57
C THR A 109 10.89 -0.38 -0.80
N GLY A 110 9.61 -0.05 -0.95
CA GLY A 110 9.05 0.49 -2.18
C GLY A 110 7.63 0.02 -2.42
N THR A 111 7.26 -0.11 -3.69
CA THR A 111 5.93 -0.57 -4.09
C THR A 111 6.03 -1.71 -5.09
N ARG A 112 5.06 -2.61 -5.06
CA ARG A 112 4.90 -3.68 -6.03
C ARG A 112 3.42 -4.02 -6.18
N SER A 113 2.91 -4.06 -7.39
CA SER A 113 1.55 -4.53 -7.70
C SER A 113 1.57 -5.52 -8.84
N TYR A 114 0.81 -6.61 -8.71
CA TYR A 114 0.62 -7.59 -9.78
C TYR A 114 -0.64 -7.30 -10.61
N LEU A 115 -1.45 -6.34 -10.18
CA LEU A 115 -2.73 -6.00 -10.78
C LEU A 115 -2.65 -4.55 -11.28
N ASN A 116 -2.09 -4.36 -12.46
CA ASN A 116 -2.12 -3.07 -13.14
C ASN A 116 -3.28 -3.04 -14.16
N CYS A 117 -4.27 -2.16 -13.92
CA CYS A 117 -5.47 -2.00 -14.76
C CYS A 117 -6.19 -3.32 -15.09
N ALA A 118 -6.13 -4.30 -14.18
CA ALA A 118 -6.60 -5.67 -14.45
C ALA A 118 -8.08 -5.71 -14.84
N PHE A 119 -8.92 -4.87 -14.22
CA PHE A 119 -10.34 -4.77 -14.55
C PHE A 119 -10.58 -4.16 -15.93
N TYR A 120 -9.89 -3.06 -16.26
CA TYR A 120 -9.98 -2.45 -17.59
C TYR A 120 -9.59 -3.45 -18.69
N ARG A 121 -8.54 -4.24 -18.46
CA ARG A 121 -8.08 -5.30 -19.38
C ARG A 121 -9.06 -6.48 -19.47
N GLN A 122 -9.83 -6.76 -18.43
CA GLN A 122 -10.88 -7.78 -18.46
C GLN A 122 -12.10 -7.31 -19.25
N VAL A 123 -12.49 -6.04 -19.10
CA VAL A 123 -13.65 -5.46 -19.80
C VAL A 123 -13.33 -5.08 -21.25
N HIS A 124 -12.07 -4.73 -21.55
CA HIS A 124 -11.60 -4.38 -22.88
C HIS A 124 -10.43 -5.27 -23.33
N PRO A 125 -10.67 -6.55 -23.67
CA PRO A 125 -9.60 -7.50 -24.01
C PRO A 125 -8.82 -7.16 -25.28
N THR A 126 -9.36 -6.31 -26.16
CA THR A 126 -8.76 -5.91 -27.45
C THR A 126 -7.77 -4.74 -27.35
N SER A 127 -7.63 -4.07 -26.20
CA SER A 127 -6.79 -2.87 -26.07
C SER A 127 -5.26 -3.14 -26.02
N ARG A 128 -4.82 -4.39 -26.20
CA ARG A 128 -3.37 -4.74 -26.20
C ARG A 128 -2.59 -4.13 -27.37
N ARG A 129 -3.25 -3.72 -28.46
CA ARG A 129 -2.55 -3.28 -29.68
C ARG A 129 -2.06 -1.83 -29.69
N TYR A 130 -2.46 -0.99 -28.72
CA TYR A 130 -2.15 0.45 -28.75
C TYR A 130 -1.06 0.91 -27.76
N HIS A 131 -0.44 0.01 -26.99
CA HIS A 131 0.60 0.38 -26.01
C HIS A 131 2.01 -0.14 -26.32
N THR A 132 2.23 -0.75 -27.47
CA THR A 132 3.58 -0.95 -28.00
C THR A 132 3.84 0.12 -29.06
N GLU A 133 4.90 0.89 -28.86
CA GLU A 133 5.37 2.06 -29.64
C GLU A 133 4.77 3.41 -29.23
N VAL A 134 5.39 4.03 -28.23
CA VAL A 134 5.68 5.47 -28.33
C VAL A 134 7.01 5.56 -29.08
N PRO A 135 7.04 6.05 -30.33
CA PRO A 135 8.31 6.29 -31.01
C PRO A 135 9.15 7.27 -30.20
N ASN A 136 10.40 6.92 -29.94
CA ASN A 136 11.38 7.80 -29.33
C ASN A 136 11.51 9.06 -30.22
N PRO A 137 11.27 10.29 -29.71
CA PRO A 137 11.46 11.49 -30.53
C PRO A 137 12.92 11.58 -30.96
N GLN A 138 13.14 11.64 -32.28
CA GLN A 138 14.49 11.86 -32.82
C GLN A 138 14.98 13.26 -32.42
N PRO A 139 16.28 13.42 -32.08
CA PRO A 139 16.84 14.73 -31.78
C PRO A 139 16.75 15.65 -33.02
N PRO A 140 16.57 16.96 -32.82
CA PRO A 140 16.46 17.91 -33.92
C PRO A 140 17.75 17.94 -34.73
N ASN A 141 17.62 17.81 -36.05
CA ASN A 141 18.71 18.05 -36.99
C ASN A 141 19.06 19.54 -36.94
N THR A 142 20.28 19.84 -36.50
CA THR A 142 20.85 21.19 -36.55
C THR A 142 21.17 21.58 -38.00
N PRO A 143 20.92 22.84 -38.42
CA PRO A 143 21.24 23.32 -39.77
C PRO A 143 22.73 23.29 -40.10
#